data_AF-A0A143Y5M9-F1
#
_entry.id   AF-A0A143Y5M9-F1
#
_cell.length_a   1.000
_cell.length_b   1.000
_cell.length_c   1.000
_cell.angle_alpha   90.00
_cell.angle_beta   90.00
_cell.angle_gamma   90.00
#
_symmetry.space_group_name_H-M   'P 1'
#
loop_
_entity.id
_entity.type
_entity.pdbx_description
1 polymer ?
#
loop_
_entity_poly.entity_id
_entity_poly.type
_entity_poly.pdbx_seq_one_letter_code
_entity_poly.pdbx_strand_id
1 'polypeptide(L)'
;MDTISNYVDSVLAQLPTTPEVLDQKNAMLTKMQDKYQQLKSEGKSEHEAISSAIAAYGNIDDFSPASTATVSAAPAETLQNEVFLSS
;
A
#
# COMPACT_ATOMS: atom_id res chain seq x y z
N MET A 1 -5.77 14.20 -0.73
CA MET A 1 -4.30 14.38 -0.54
C MET A 1 -3.88 14.07 0.90
N ASP A 2 -4.75 14.32 1.89
CA ASP A 2 -4.51 14.08 3.32
C ASP A 2 -4.12 12.64 3.68
N THR A 3 -4.64 11.65 2.96
CA THR A 3 -4.35 10.23 3.25
C THR A 3 -2.86 9.89 3.13
N ILE A 4 -2.17 10.43 2.12
CA ILE A 4 -0.73 10.21 1.91
C ILE A 4 0.07 10.91 3.01
N SER A 5 -0.30 12.17 3.34
CA SER A 5 0.37 12.90 4.43
C SER A 5 0.17 12.22 5.78
N ASN A 6 -1.04 11.79 6.11
CA ASN A 6 -1.36 11.09 7.36
C ASN A 6 -0.60 9.78 7.50
N TYR A 7 -0.44 9.04 6.39
CA TYR A 7 0.36 7.82 6.38
C TYR A 7 1.83 8.15 6.70
N VAL A 8 2.46 9.03 5.92
CA VAL A 8 3.87 9.44 6.11
C VAL A 8 4.10 9.97 7.54
N ASP A 9 3.18 10.76 8.06
CA ASP A 9 3.26 11.28 9.42
C ASP A 9 3.21 10.16 10.47
N SER A 10 2.32 9.18 10.29
CA SER A 10 2.24 7.99 11.14
C SER A 10 3.52 7.15 11.08
N VAL A 11 4.15 7.02 9.90
CA VAL A 11 5.43 6.31 9.72
C VAL A 11 6.57 6.98 10.49
N LEU A 12 6.56 8.31 10.54
CA LEU A 12 7.62 9.09 11.14
C LEU A 12 7.37 9.32 12.63
N ALA A 13 6.12 9.20 13.10
CA ALA A 13 5.76 9.34 14.50
C ALA A 13 6.43 8.28 15.40
N GLN A 14 6.79 7.11 14.83
CA GLN A 14 7.57 6.06 15.50
C GLN A 14 9.10 6.28 15.43
N LEU A 15 9.56 7.28 14.68
CA LEU A 15 10.97 7.62 14.54
C LEU A 15 11.33 8.89 15.33
N PRO A 16 12.58 9.00 15.84
CA PRO A 16 13.02 10.22 16.49
C PRO A 16 13.04 11.39 15.50
N THR A 17 12.56 12.55 15.93
CA THR A 17 12.55 13.77 15.10
C THR A 17 13.98 14.30 14.93
N THR A 18 14.66 13.83 13.88
CA THR A 18 15.99 14.30 13.48
C THR A 18 15.90 15.02 12.12
N PRO A 19 16.85 15.90 11.78
CA PRO A 19 16.88 16.58 10.49
C PRO A 19 16.92 15.60 9.30
N GLU A 20 17.57 14.44 9.46
CA GLU A 20 17.61 13.39 8.45
C GLU A 20 16.23 12.76 8.22
N VAL A 21 15.48 12.50 9.29
CA VAL A 21 14.10 11.97 9.23
C VAL A 21 13.15 12.98 8.58
N LEU A 22 13.35 14.28 8.79
CA LEU A 22 12.58 15.35 8.13
C LEU A 22 12.90 15.50 6.63
N ASP A 23 14.14 15.27 6.23
CA ASP A 23 14.51 15.24 4.81
C ASP A 23 13.87 14.03 4.12
N GLN A 24 13.98 12.87 4.76
CA GLN A 24 13.36 11.63 4.28
C GLN A 24 11.83 11.73 4.22
N LYS A 25 11.19 12.44 5.16
CA LYS A 25 9.75 12.79 5.10
C LYS A 25 9.41 13.47 3.78
N ASN A 26 10.12 14.55 3.45
CA ASN A 26 9.86 15.32 2.24
C ASN A 26 10.10 14.50 0.98
N ALA A 27 11.17 13.70 0.96
CA ALA A 27 11.47 12.80 -0.16
C ALA A 27 10.36 11.76 -0.36
N MET A 28 9.91 11.11 0.72
CA MET A 28 8.85 10.09 0.67
C MET A 28 7.52 10.72 0.22
N LEU A 29 7.15 11.85 0.81
CA LEU A 29 5.91 12.56 0.52
C LEU A 29 5.89 13.04 -0.95
N THR A 30 7.00 13.59 -1.45
CA THR A 30 7.16 14.00 -2.85
C THR A 30 6.96 12.82 -3.79
N LYS A 31 7.65 11.70 -3.55
CA LYS A 31 7.55 10.54 -4.44
C LYS A 31 6.17 9.87 -4.39
N MET A 32 5.52 9.81 -3.21
CA MET A 32 4.16 9.28 -3.10
C MET A 32 3.15 10.19 -3.82
N GLN A 33 3.30 11.51 -3.71
CA GLN A 33 2.47 12.47 -4.43
C GLN A 33 2.68 12.38 -5.94
N ASP A 34 3.92 12.25 -6.40
CA ASP A 34 4.25 12.07 -7.81
C ASP A 34 3.56 10.81 -8.37
N LYS A 35 3.71 9.68 -7.68
CA LYS A 35 3.04 8.42 -8.05
C LYS A 35 1.51 8.55 -8.05
N TYR A 36 0.94 9.22 -7.05
CA TYR A 36 -0.49 9.50 -7.01
C TYR A 36 -0.96 10.34 -8.20
N GLN A 37 -0.24 11.42 -8.54
CA GLN A 37 -0.56 12.28 -9.67
C GLN A 37 -0.42 11.56 -11.01
N GLN A 38 0.59 10.69 -11.13
CA GLN A 38 0.78 9.82 -12.29
C GLN A 38 -0.44 8.90 -12.47
N LEU A 39 -0.84 8.18 -11.43
CA LEU A 39 -2.00 7.26 -11.48
C LEU A 39 -3.31 8.01 -11.72
N LYS A 40 -3.46 9.22 -11.15
CA LYS A 40 -4.58 10.13 -11.44
C LYS A 40 -4.62 10.54 -12.91
N SER A 41 -3.46 10.81 -13.51
CA SER A 41 -3.36 11.16 -14.94
C SER A 41 -3.64 9.96 -15.84
N GLU A 42 -3.34 8.74 -15.38
CA GLU A 42 -3.71 7.49 -16.04
C GLU A 42 -5.21 7.17 -15.95
N GLY A 43 -6.00 8.00 -15.24
CA GLY A 43 -7.44 7.82 -15.07
C GLY A 43 -7.83 6.88 -13.93
N LYS A 44 -6.90 6.55 -13.03
CA LYS A 44 -7.22 5.74 -11.84
C LYS A 44 -8.00 6.55 -10.80
N SER A 45 -8.81 5.82 -10.04
CA SER A 45 -9.53 6.36 -8.88
C SER A 45 -8.56 6.81 -7.79
N GLU A 46 -9.00 7.81 -7.02
CA GLU A 46 -8.22 8.35 -5.89
C GLU A 46 -7.80 7.25 -4.89
N HIS A 47 -8.73 6.36 -4.57
CA HIS A 47 -8.48 5.22 -3.68
C HIS A 47 -7.41 4.25 -4.21
N GLU A 48 -7.45 3.93 -5.51
CA GLU A 48 -6.47 3.08 -6.19
C GLU A 48 -5.09 3.75 -6.25
N ALA A 49 -5.06 5.05 -6.59
CA ALA A 49 -3.83 5.81 -6.67
C ALA A 49 -3.13 5.90 -5.31
N ILE A 50 -3.91 6.18 -4.25
CA ILE A 50 -3.41 6.21 -2.87
C ILE A 50 -2.94 4.82 -2.42
N SER A 51 -3.75 3.78 -2.63
CA SER A 51 -3.39 2.40 -2.24
C SER A 51 -2.13 1.91 -2.94
N SER A 52 -1.98 2.22 -4.24
CA SER A 52 -0.80 1.85 -5.01
C SER A 52 0.43 2.67 -4.62
N ALA A 53 0.29 3.97 -4.33
CA ALA A 53 1.38 4.80 -3.83
C ALA A 53 1.86 4.32 -2.45
N ILE A 54 0.96 3.91 -1.56
CA ILE A 54 1.29 3.32 -0.25
C ILE A 54 1.95 1.96 -0.43
N ALA A 55 1.38 1.07 -1.26
CA ALA A 55 1.94 -0.25 -1.53
C ALA A 55 3.33 -0.20 -2.16
N ALA A 56 3.63 0.81 -2.98
CA ALA A 56 4.95 1.02 -3.58
C ALA A 56 6.04 1.36 -2.57
N TYR A 57 5.68 1.89 -1.40
CA TYR A 57 6.59 2.13 -0.27
C TYR A 57 6.55 1.00 0.78
N GLY A 58 5.68 0.01 0.57
CA GLY A 58 5.59 -1.18 1.41
C GLY A 58 4.90 -0.97 2.75
N ASN A 59 4.34 -2.05 3.27
CA ASN A 59 3.94 -2.15 4.67
C ASN A 59 5.20 -1.99 5.53
N ILE A 60 5.28 -0.94 6.34
CA ILE A 60 6.38 -0.73 7.31
C ILE A 60 6.39 -1.84 8.39
N ASP A 61 5.41 -2.72 8.35
CA ASP A 61 5.41 -4.03 9.00
C ASP A 61 6.69 -4.84 8.74
N ASP A 62 7.40 -4.59 7.62
CA ASP A 62 8.74 -5.14 7.31
C ASP A 62 9.89 -4.51 8.14
N PHE A 63 9.68 -3.34 8.74
CA PHE A 63 10.61 -2.71 9.69
C PHE A 63 10.35 -3.12 11.15
N SER A 64 9.27 -3.86 11.41
CA SER A 64 8.98 -4.43 12.73
C SER A 64 9.43 -5.88 12.76
N PRO A 65 10.30 -6.31 13.70
CA PRO A 65 10.85 -7.68 13.70
C PRO A 65 9.81 -8.79 13.99
N ALA A 66 8.51 -8.51 13.98
CA ALA A 66 7.46 -9.40 14.49
C ALA A 66 6.28 -9.66 13.53
N SER A 67 6.26 -9.13 12.31
CA SER A 67 5.07 -9.25 11.47
C SER A 67 5.23 -10.18 10.27
N THR A 68 5.31 -11.46 10.59
CA THR A 68 4.95 -12.53 9.66
C THR A 68 3.49 -12.93 9.90
N ALA A 69 2.50 -12.26 9.30
CA ALA A 69 1.13 -12.79 9.21
C ALA A 69 0.21 -11.97 8.29
N THR A 70 -0.30 -12.64 7.25
CA THR A 70 -1.60 -12.43 6.58
C THR A 70 -1.72 -11.43 5.41
N VAL A 71 -1.41 -11.92 4.20
CA VAL A 71 -2.35 -11.99 3.07
C VAL A 71 -2.08 -13.36 2.43
N SER A 72 -2.77 -14.45 2.81
CA SER A 72 -4.15 -14.76 2.46
C SER A 72 -4.54 -14.31 1.04
N ALA A 73 -3.78 -14.79 0.04
CA ALA A 73 -4.34 -15.00 -1.28
C ALA A 73 -5.10 -16.34 -1.26
N ALA A 74 -6.42 -16.24 -1.43
CA ALA A 74 -7.36 -17.34 -1.40
C ALA A 74 -6.96 -18.50 -2.33
N PRO A 75 -7.27 -19.76 -1.96
CA PRO A 75 -7.05 -20.91 -2.83
C PRO A 75 -7.96 -20.78 -4.05
N ALA A 76 -7.39 -21.06 -5.23
CA ALA A 76 -8.17 -21.33 -6.41
C ALA A 76 -8.99 -22.61 -6.18
N GLU A 77 -10.22 -22.46 -5.71
CA GLU A 77 -11.22 -23.52 -5.68
C GLU A 77 -12.40 -23.09 -6.54
N THR A 78 -12.43 -23.58 -7.79
CA THR A 78 -13.68 -24.11 -8.33
C THR A 78 -13.29 -25.35 -9.12
N LEU A 79 -13.40 -26.46 -8.40
CA LEU A 79 -13.35 -27.81 -8.90
C LEU A 79 -14.29 -27.96 -10.10
N GLN A 80 -13.77 -28.58 -11.15
CA GLN A 80 -14.56 -29.19 -12.21
C GLN A 80 -15.41 -30.31 -11.59
N ASN A 81 -16.58 -29.96 -11.10
CA ASN A 81 -17.57 -30.93 -10.68
C ASN A 81 -18.84 -30.70 -11.50
N GLU A 82 -18.72 -30.92 -12.80
CA GLU A 82 -19.89 -31.09 -13.66
C GLU A 82 -20.58 -32.40 -13.27
N VAL A 83 -21.51 -32.28 -12.33
CA VAL A 83 -22.57 -33.26 -12.10
C VAL A 83 -23.52 -33.16 -13.29
N PHE A 84 -23.20 -33.83 -14.39
CA PHE A 84 -24.21 -34.18 -15.39
C PHE A 84 -24.89 -35.47 -14.94
N LEU A 85 -25.95 -35.30 -14.14
CA LEU A 85 -27.05 -36.26 -14.06
C LEU A 85 -28.12 -35.87 -15.11
N SER A 86 -28.70 -36.89 -15.75
CA SER A 86 -29.84 -36.91 -16.71
C SER A 86 -29.36 -37.10 -18.16
N SER A 87 -29.74 -38.14 -18.90
CA SER A 87 -30.86 -39.10 -18.79
C SER A 87 -30.50 -40.43 -19.45
#